data_AF-A0A0P0X631-F1
#
_entry.id   AF-A0A0P0X631-F1
#
_cell.length_a   1.000
_cell.length_b   1.000
_cell.length_c   1.000
_cell.angle_alpha   90.00
_cell.angle_beta   90.00
_cell.angle_gamma   90.00
#
_symmetry.space_group_name_H-M   'P 1'
#
loop_
_entity.id
_entity.type
_entity.pdbx_description
1 polymer ?
#
loop_
_entity_poly.entity_id
_entity_poly.type
_entity_poly.pdbx_seq_one_letter_code
_entity_poly.pdbx_strand_id
1 'polypeptide(L)'
;DIPILQSKSICRHAQLLQAETGEMIFDLVAKKLIGLNVTQSRELRKNFQEFFQGMVSFPIYFPGTSFYRCMQGRKNVRNTLTDVMKERLSAPEKKYGDLVDLIVEELQSEKPVIDENFAIDALAALLFTSFATLSSTLTVALKFLNDNPKIVEELKEEHDVILKKREVMNSGFTWEEYKSLKFTTQVISLKLYLCLNDH
;
A
#
# COMPACT_ATOMS: atom_id res chain seq x y z
N ASP A 1 30.23 5.28 -22.71
CA ASP A 1 29.54 4.04 -22.27
C ASP A 1 29.37 3.87 -20.76
N ILE A 2 30.37 4.17 -19.92
CA ILE A 2 30.28 4.03 -18.45
C ILE A 2 29.07 4.76 -17.81
N PRO A 3 28.74 6.02 -18.19
CA PRO A 3 27.60 6.73 -17.59
C PRO A 3 26.25 6.08 -17.91
N ILE A 4 26.11 5.49 -19.11
CA ILE A 4 24.87 4.83 -19.54
C ILE A 4 24.67 3.51 -18.79
N LEU A 5 25.75 2.75 -18.57
CA LEU A 5 25.71 1.52 -17.78
C LEU A 5 25.38 1.80 -16.31
N GLN A 6 25.98 2.85 -15.72
CA GLN A 6 25.64 3.28 -14.35
C GLN A 6 24.18 3.73 -14.25
N SER A 7 23.69 4.53 -15.20
CA SER A 7 22.29 4.96 -15.25
C SER A 7 21.31 3.78 -15.36
N LYS A 8 21.57 2.82 -16.26
CA LYS A 8 20.74 1.60 -16.39
C LYS A 8 20.76 0.75 -15.12
N SER A 9 21.92 0.63 -14.47
CA SER A 9 22.04 -0.08 -13.20
C SER A 9 21.19 0.58 -12.12
N ILE A 10 21.31 1.90 -11.93
CA ILE A 10 20.53 2.66 -10.94
C ILE A 10 19.02 2.52 -11.19
N CYS A 11 18.59 2.63 -12.45
CA CYS A 11 17.18 2.49 -12.81
C CYS A 11 16.63 1.09 -12.50
N ARG A 12 17.40 0.03 -12.77
CA ARG A 12 17.02 -1.35 -12.40
C ARG A 12 16.90 -1.54 -10.89
N HIS A 13 17.84 -1.01 -10.10
CA HIS A 13 17.76 -1.10 -8.65
C HIS A 13 16.51 -0.38 -8.11
N ALA A 14 16.21 0.81 -8.62
CA ALA A 14 15.00 1.54 -8.25
C ALA A 14 13.71 0.79 -8.62
N GLN A 15 13.67 0.17 -9.82
CA GLN A 15 12.52 -0.64 -10.25
C GLN A 15 12.31 -1.89 -9.40
N LEU A 16 13.39 -2.59 -9.03
CA LEU A 16 13.33 -3.74 -8.14
C LEU A 16 12.86 -3.33 -6.74
N LEU A 17 13.41 -2.23 -6.21
CA LEU A 17 12.99 -1.67 -4.93
C LEU A 17 11.50 -1.29 -4.94
N GLN A 18 11.03 -0.70 -6.03
CA GLN A 18 9.62 -0.33 -6.20
C GLN A 18 8.73 -1.58 -6.29
N ALA A 19 9.17 -2.63 -6.97
CA ALA A 19 8.43 -3.88 -7.04
C ALA A 19 8.28 -4.50 -5.65
N GLU A 20 9.39 -4.72 -4.93
CA GLU A 20 9.41 -5.34 -3.60
C GLU A 20 8.60 -4.52 -2.56
N THR A 21 8.80 -3.20 -2.53
CA THR A 21 8.03 -2.33 -1.63
C THR A 21 6.55 -2.32 -2.00
N GLY A 22 6.23 -2.35 -3.29
CA GLY A 22 4.87 -2.49 -3.77
C GLY A 22 4.20 -3.78 -3.27
N GLU A 23 4.89 -4.91 -3.38
CA GLU A 23 4.37 -6.20 -2.91
C GLU A 23 4.01 -6.16 -1.43
N MET A 24 4.96 -5.72 -0.59
CA MET A 24 4.78 -5.61 0.85
C MET A 24 3.63 -4.66 1.24
N ILE A 25 3.59 -3.48 0.62
CA ILE A 25 2.56 -2.48 0.89
C ILE A 25 1.19 -2.98 0.46
N PHE A 26 1.09 -3.65 -0.70
CA PHE A 26 -0.17 -4.19 -1.16
C PHE A 26 -0.74 -5.21 -0.17
N ASP A 27 0.09 -6.13 0.31
CA ASP A 27 -0.33 -7.16 1.27
C ASP A 27 -0.74 -6.55 2.61
N LEU A 28 0.00 -5.55 3.10
CA LEU A 28 -0.33 -4.82 4.33
C LEU A 28 -1.68 -4.10 4.21
N VAL A 29 -1.88 -3.37 3.11
CA VAL A 29 -3.08 -2.58 2.84
C VAL A 29 -4.28 -3.51 2.62
N ALA A 30 -4.14 -4.58 1.82
CA ALA A 30 -5.20 -5.56 1.59
C ALA A 30 -5.61 -6.25 2.90
N LYS A 31 -4.63 -6.67 3.72
CA LYS A 31 -4.92 -7.26 5.03
C LYS A 31 -5.66 -6.27 5.94
N LYS A 32 -5.23 -5.01 5.99
CA LYS A 32 -5.81 -4.02 6.91
C LYS A 32 -7.18 -3.51 6.47
N LEU A 33 -7.41 -3.35 5.17
CA LEU A 33 -8.67 -2.82 4.65
C LEU A 33 -9.73 -3.91 4.49
N ILE A 34 -9.37 -5.09 3.98
CA ILE A 34 -10.35 -6.10 3.55
C ILE A 34 -10.09 -7.51 4.14
N GLY A 35 -9.12 -7.64 5.06
CA GLY A 35 -8.87 -8.89 5.77
C GLY A 35 -8.30 -10.03 4.92
N LEU A 36 -7.85 -9.75 3.69
CA LEU A 36 -7.32 -10.80 2.81
C LEU A 36 -5.97 -11.32 3.30
N ASN A 37 -5.76 -12.62 3.13
CA ASN A 37 -4.45 -13.25 3.32
C ASN A 37 -3.53 -13.05 2.10
N VAL A 38 -2.25 -13.41 2.26
CA VAL A 38 -1.20 -13.23 1.22
C VAL A 38 -1.54 -13.97 -0.08
N THR A 39 -2.24 -15.10 -0.01
CA THR A 39 -2.60 -15.88 -1.21
C THR A 39 -3.68 -15.16 -2.02
N GLN A 40 -4.71 -14.64 -1.35
CA GLN A 40 -5.79 -13.88 -1.97
C GLN A 40 -5.32 -12.50 -2.45
N SER A 41 -4.39 -11.88 -1.72
CA SER A 41 -3.81 -10.59 -2.11
C SER A 41 -3.02 -10.69 -3.41
N ARG A 42 -2.38 -11.82 -3.73
CA ARG A 42 -1.58 -11.98 -4.95
C ARG A 42 -2.40 -11.83 -6.24
N GLU A 43 -3.57 -12.46 -6.32
CA GLU A 43 -4.45 -12.32 -7.50
C GLU A 43 -5.01 -10.91 -7.60
N LEU A 44 -5.44 -10.35 -6.47
CA LEU A 44 -5.93 -8.98 -6.39
C LEU A 44 -4.84 -7.99 -6.85
N ARG A 45 -3.60 -8.18 -6.40
CA ARG A 45 -2.43 -7.38 -6.76
C ARG A 45 -2.18 -7.40 -8.27
N LYS A 46 -2.24 -8.59 -8.88
CA LYS A 46 -2.10 -8.72 -10.34
C LYS A 46 -3.19 -7.94 -11.08
N ASN A 47 -4.43 -8.04 -10.62
CA ASN A 47 -5.56 -7.30 -11.20
C ASN A 47 -5.38 -5.77 -11.04
N PHE A 48 -4.88 -5.31 -9.89
CA PHE A 48 -4.54 -3.91 -9.68
C PHE A 48 -3.39 -3.45 -10.59
N GLN A 49 -2.32 -4.24 -10.74
CA GLN A 49 -1.19 -3.88 -11.61
C GLN A 49 -1.64 -3.71 -13.07
N GLU A 50 -2.46 -4.62 -13.60
CA GLU A 50 -3.05 -4.47 -14.94
C GLU A 50 -3.95 -3.23 -15.04
N PHE A 51 -4.73 -2.95 -13.99
CA PHE A 51 -5.53 -1.73 -13.90
C PHE A 51 -4.65 -0.46 -13.99
N PHE A 52 -3.61 -0.35 -13.16
CA PHE A 52 -2.65 0.77 -13.19
C PHE A 52 -2.00 0.96 -14.56
N GLN A 53 -1.47 -0.13 -15.15
CA GLN A 53 -0.77 -0.05 -16.42
C GLN A 53 -1.68 0.38 -17.56
N GLY A 54 -2.94 -0.06 -17.58
CA GLY A 54 -3.86 0.32 -18.65
C GLY A 54 -4.53 1.68 -18.48
N MET A 55 -4.53 2.28 -17.28
CA MET A 55 -5.08 3.63 -17.08
C MET A 55 -4.33 4.72 -17.87
N VAL A 56 -3.03 4.55 -18.09
CA VAL A 56 -2.20 5.47 -18.90
C VAL A 56 -2.06 5.01 -20.35
N SER A 57 -2.78 3.97 -20.74
CA SER A 57 -2.76 3.44 -22.10
C SER A 57 -3.84 4.06 -22.96
N PHE A 58 -3.67 3.97 -24.28
CA PHE A 58 -4.68 4.46 -25.21
C PHE A 58 -6.00 3.67 -25.04
N PRO A 59 -7.17 4.35 -24.95
CA PRO A 59 -8.44 3.74 -24.53
C PRO A 59 -9.13 2.91 -25.62
N ILE A 60 -8.41 1.94 -26.21
CA ILE A 60 -8.97 0.98 -27.17
C ILE A 60 -9.41 -0.27 -26.42
N TYR A 61 -10.72 -0.54 -26.37
CA TYR A 61 -11.26 -1.75 -25.77
C TYR A 61 -11.24 -2.92 -26.76
N PHE A 62 -10.06 -3.51 -26.96
CA PHE A 62 -9.87 -4.67 -27.83
C PHE A 62 -9.01 -5.74 -27.15
N PRO A 63 -9.38 -7.05 -27.21
CA PRO A 63 -8.57 -8.12 -26.62
C PRO A 63 -7.10 -8.05 -27.03
N GLY A 64 -6.19 -8.06 -26.04
CA GLY A 64 -4.74 -7.92 -26.25
C GLY A 64 -4.19 -6.53 -25.95
N THR A 65 -5.02 -5.49 -25.93
CA THR A 65 -4.61 -4.13 -25.53
C THR A 65 -4.43 -4.00 -24.02
N SER A 66 -3.60 -3.04 -23.59
CA SER A 66 -3.43 -2.70 -22.17
C SER A 66 -4.73 -2.17 -21.55
N PHE A 67 -5.53 -1.39 -22.28
CA PHE A 67 -6.81 -0.89 -21.80
C PHE A 67 -7.82 -2.04 -21.57
N TYR A 68 -7.87 -3.04 -22.45
CA TYR A 68 -8.67 -4.24 -22.21
C TYR A 68 -8.26 -4.95 -20.92
N ARG A 69 -6.96 -5.19 -20.69
CA ARG A 69 -6.48 -5.81 -19.45
C ARG A 69 -6.78 -4.96 -18.22
N CYS A 70 -6.69 -3.64 -18.31
CA CYS A 70 -7.10 -2.74 -17.24
C CYS A 70 -8.59 -2.88 -16.87
N MET A 71 -9.47 -2.93 -17.87
CA MET A 71 -10.90 -3.13 -17.63
C MET A 71 -11.20 -4.52 -17.03
N GLN A 72 -10.49 -5.57 -17.46
CA GLN A 72 -10.62 -6.89 -16.85
C GLN A 72 -10.09 -6.90 -15.41
N GLY A 73 -8.96 -6.25 -15.15
CA GLY A 73 -8.42 -6.05 -13.80
C GLY A 73 -9.44 -5.36 -12.90
N ARG A 74 -9.99 -4.23 -13.32
CA ARG A 74 -11.06 -3.50 -12.60
C ARG A 74 -12.26 -4.40 -12.29
N LYS A 75 -12.74 -5.16 -13.28
CA LYS A 75 -13.85 -6.10 -13.10
C LYS A 75 -13.54 -7.16 -12.06
N ASN A 76 -12.35 -7.75 -12.12
CA ASN A 76 -11.93 -8.77 -11.16
C ASN A 76 -11.78 -8.21 -9.74
N VAL A 77 -11.17 -7.03 -9.58
CA VAL A 77 -11.10 -6.33 -8.28
C VAL A 77 -12.51 -6.13 -7.72
N ARG A 78 -13.44 -5.60 -8.53
CA ARG A 78 -14.82 -5.38 -8.10
C ARG A 78 -15.49 -6.68 -7.66
N ASN A 79 -15.32 -7.77 -8.42
CA ASN A 79 -15.89 -9.07 -8.07
C ASN A 79 -15.35 -9.57 -6.73
N THR A 80 -14.03 -9.56 -6.52
CA THR A 80 -13.42 -9.97 -5.24
C THR A 80 -13.97 -9.16 -4.07
N LEU A 81 -14.08 -7.84 -4.22
CA LEU A 81 -14.63 -6.98 -3.17
C LEU A 81 -16.12 -7.21 -2.93
N THR A 82 -16.88 -7.51 -3.99
CA THR A 82 -18.30 -7.88 -3.89
C THR A 82 -18.47 -9.18 -3.11
N ASP A 83 -17.63 -10.18 -3.39
CA ASP A 83 -17.66 -11.47 -2.70
C ASP A 83 -17.33 -11.33 -1.21
N VAL A 84 -16.29 -10.53 -0.88
CA VAL A 84 -15.96 -10.17 0.51
C VAL A 84 -17.14 -9.46 1.17
N MET A 85 -17.73 -8.46 0.51
CA MET A 85 -18.84 -7.69 1.08
C MET A 85 -20.06 -8.58 1.38
N LYS A 86 -20.43 -9.45 0.43
CA LYS A 86 -21.53 -10.41 0.59
C LYS A 86 -21.27 -11.41 1.72
N GLU A 87 -20.06 -11.94 1.83
CA GLU A 87 -19.67 -12.82 2.93
C GLU A 87 -19.88 -12.11 4.28
N ARG A 88 -19.39 -10.88 4.42
CA ARG A 88 -19.49 -10.13 5.68
C ARG A 88 -20.92 -9.69 6.01
N LEU A 89 -21.72 -9.32 5.02
CA LEU A 89 -23.15 -8.99 5.20
C LEU A 89 -23.99 -10.21 5.59
N SER A 90 -23.58 -11.42 5.19
CA SER A 90 -24.29 -12.67 5.54
C SER A 90 -24.03 -13.16 6.96
N ALA A 91 -22.95 -12.72 7.60
CA ALA A 91 -22.55 -13.09 8.96
C ALA A 91 -21.97 -11.88 9.73
N PRO A 92 -22.78 -10.83 9.97
CA PRO A 92 -22.30 -9.54 10.52
C PRO A 92 -21.76 -9.62 11.94
N GLU A 93 -22.10 -10.66 12.70
CA GLU A 93 -21.56 -10.94 14.02
C GLU A 93 -20.07 -11.36 14.00
N LYS A 94 -19.59 -11.83 12.85
CA LYS A 94 -18.20 -12.25 12.68
C LYS A 94 -17.32 -11.06 12.28
N LYS A 95 -16.67 -10.46 13.28
CA LYS A 95 -15.74 -9.33 13.10
C LYS A 95 -14.29 -9.79 12.91
N TYR A 96 -13.56 -9.08 12.06
CA TYR A 96 -12.17 -9.31 11.69
C TYR A 96 -11.24 -8.13 12.06
N GLY A 97 -11.80 -6.98 12.45
CA GLY A 97 -11.05 -5.78 12.84
C GLY A 97 -10.49 -4.98 11.66
N ASP A 98 -11.15 -5.07 10.50
CA ASP A 98 -10.79 -4.38 9.26
C ASP A 98 -11.81 -3.29 8.87
N LEU A 99 -11.56 -2.58 7.77
CA LEU A 99 -12.44 -1.51 7.31
C LEU A 99 -13.79 -2.04 6.81
N VAL A 100 -13.85 -3.28 6.28
CA VAL A 100 -15.10 -3.87 5.80
C VAL A 100 -16.07 -4.05 6.95
N ASP A 101 -15.61 -4.41 8.15
CA ASP A 101 -16.49 -4.51 9.32
C ASP A 101 -17.20 -3.18 9.65
N LEU A 102 -16.50 -2.05 9.52
CA LEU A 102 -17.05 -0.70 9.73
C LEU A 102 -18.07 -0.35 8.63
N ILE A 103 -17.78 -0.73 7.39
CA ILE A 103 -18.70 -0.53 6.27
C ILE A 103 -19.97 -1.37 6.43
N VAL A 104 -19.83 -2.61 6.89
CA VAL A 104 -20.97 -3.50 7.15
C VAL A 104 -21.87 -2.93 8.25
N GLU A 105 -21.29 -2.37 9.32
CA GLU A 105 -22.04 -1.66 10.36
C GLU A 105 -22.82 -0.46 9.81
N GLU A 106 -22.18 0.34 8.96
CA GLU A 106 -22.84 1.48 8.30
C GLU A 106 -23.99 1.03 7.39
N LEU A 107 -23.77 -0.01 6.57
CA LEU A 107 -24.78 -0.56 5.67
C LEU A 107 -25.97 -1.19 6.39
N GLN A 108 -25.77 -1.67 7.63
CA GLN A 108 -26.81 -2.26 8.47
C GLN A 108 -27.49 -1.26 9.42
N SER A 109 -27.05 0.00 9.43
CA SER A 109 -27.69 1.04 10.21
C SER A 109 -29.13 1.31 9.75
N GLU A 110 -29.96 1.93 10.59
CA GLU A 110 -31.35 2.25 10.22
C GLU A 110 -31.46 3.19 9.00
N LYS A 111 -30.41 4.00 8.77
CA LYS A 111 -30.34 5.01 7.70
C LYS A 111 -28.91 5.05 7.13
N PRO A 112 -28.53 4.05 6.32
CA PRO A 112 -27.20 4.00 5.74
C PRO A 112 -26.97 5.21 4.83
N VAL A 113 -25.83 5.87 4.99
CA VAL A 113 -25.43 7.04 4.18
C VAL A 113 -24.87 6.59 2.82
N ILE A 114 -24.40 5.35 2.73
CA ILE A 114 -23.82 4.75 1.53
C ILE A 114 -24.57 3.48 1.15
N ASP A 115 -24.51 3.12 -0.13
CA ASP A 115 -24.99 1.82 -0.62
C ASP A 115 -23.83 0.84 -0.84
N GLU A 116 -24.16 -0.45 -1.06
CA GLU A 116 -23.18 -1.51 -1.28
C GLU A 116 -22.26 -1.24 -2.49
N ASN A 117 -22.79 -0.64 -3.57
CA ASN A 117 -22.01 -0.35 -4.76
C ASN A 117 -20.98 0.76 -4.49
N PHE A 118 -21.42 1.82 -3.80
CA PHE A 118 -20.53 2.90 -3.38
C PHE A 118 -19.46 2.39 -2.43
N ALA A 119 -19.83 1.52 -1.46
CA ALA A 119 -18.89 0.90 -0.54
C ALA A 119 -17.80 0.09 -1.26
N ILE A 120 -18.18 -0.72 -2.25
CA ILE A 120 -17.24 -1.49 -3.06
C ILE A 120 -16.30 -0.57 -3.87
N ASP A 121 -16.84 0.49 -4.49
CA ASP A 121 -16.02 1.45 -5.24
C ASP A 121 -15.08 2.25 -4.33
N ALA A 122 -15.54 2.63 -3.12
CA ALA A 122 -14.71 3.29 -2.11
C ALA A 122 -13.58 2.38 -1.61
N LEU A 123 -13.86 1.10 -1.34
CA LEU A 123 -12.83 0.11 -0.99
C LEU A 123 -11.79 -0.06 -2.10
N ALA A 124 -12.25 -0.16 -3.36
CA ALA A 124 -11.34 -0.24 -4.50
C ALA A 124 -10.45 1.00 -4.62
N ALA A 125 -11.03 2.20 -4.45
CA ALA A 125 -10.31 3.46 -4.48
C ALA A 125 -9.32 3.62 -3.33
N LEU A 126 -9.67 3.16 -2.11
CA LEU A 126 -8.77 3.18 -0.95
C LEU A 126 -7.60 2.21 -1.13
N LEU A 127 -7.87 0.97 -1.54
CA LEU A 127 -6.82 -0.01 -1.87
C LEU A 127 -5.85 0.57 -2.91
N PHE A 128 -6.42 1.15 -3.98
CA PHE A 128 -5.68 1.79 -5.06
C PHE A 128 -4.79 2.93 -4.54
N THR A 129 -5.39 3.88 -3.82
CA THR A 129 -4.71 5.10 -3.36
C THR A 129 -3.65 4.78 -2.33
N SER A 130 -3.95 3.91 -1.37
CA SER A 130 -2.99 3.46 -0.36
C SER A 130 -1.81 2.74 -0.98
N PHE A 131 -2.04 1.82 -1.93
CA PHE A 131 -0.94 1.16 -2.64
C PHE A 131 -0.08 2.16 -3.43
N ALA A 132 -0.70 3.01 -4.26
CA ALA A 132 0.01 3.96 -5.11
C ALA A 132 0.87 4.93 -4.29
N THR A 133 0.30 5.50 -3.24
CA THR A 133 0.97 6.50 -2.40
C THR A 133 2.03 5.89 -1.50
N LEU A 134 1.72 4.79 -0.80
CA LEU A 134 2.65 4.17 0.16
C LEU A 134 3.81 3.45 -0.53
N SER A 135 3.58 2.76 -1.65
CA SER A 135 4.67 2.11 -2.42
C SER A 135 5.65 3.16 -2.95
N SER A 136 5.13 4.25 -3.53
CA SER A 136 5.97 5.35 -4.04
C SER A 136 6.75 6.02 -2.89
N THR A 137 6.07 6.37 -1.80
CA THR A 137 6.69 7.00 -0.63
C THR A 137 7.80 6.13 -0.05
N LEU A 138 7.56 4.82 0.10
CA LEU A 138 8.55 3.88 0.65
C LEU A 138 9.74 3.71 -0.30
N THR A 139 9.49 3.58 -1.61
CA THR A 139 10.56 3.51 -2.62
C THR A 139 11.48 4.73 -2.55
N VAL A 140 10.87 5.91 -2.47
CA VAL A 140 11.56 7.20 -2.42
C VAL A 140 12.31 7.39 -1.10
N ALA A 141 11.73 6.97 0.02
CA ALA A 141 12.38 6.97 1.32
C ALA A 141 13.61 6.05 1.32
N LEU A 142 13.47 4.81 0.85
CA LEU A 142 14.58 3.86 0.78
C LEU A 142 15.69 4.34 -0.17
N LYS A 143 15.33 4.94 -1.31
CA LYS A 143 16.30 5.59 -2.19
C LYS A 143 17.05 6.73 -1.47
N PHE A 144 16.32 7.58 -0.75
CA PHE A 144 16.93 8.67 0.01
C PHE A 144 17.91 8.16 1.07
N LEU A 145 17.53 7.12 1.80
CA LEU A 145 18.39 6.48 2.81
C LEU A 145 19.64 5.85 2.17
N ASN A 146 19.48 5.18 1.03
CA ASN A 146 20.59 4.61 0.28
C ASN A 146 21.59 5.68 -0.19
N ASP A 147 21.08 6.85 -0.59
CA ASP A 147 21.91 7.95 -1.08
C ASP A 147 22.53 8.79 0.08
N ASN A 148 22.07 8.60 1.34
CA ASN A 148 22.51 9.35 2.51
C ASN A 148 22.89 8.42 3.69
N PRO A 149 24.04 7.71 3.62
CA PRO A 149 24.43 6.73 4.63
C PRO A 149 24.61 7.31 6.05
N LYS A 150 24.94 8.60 6.18
CA LYS A 150 25.00 9.29 7.47
C LYS A 150 23.65 9.32 8.18
N ILE A 151 22.57 9.55 7.43
CA ILE A 151 21.20 9.52 7.97
C ILE A 151 20.85 8.10 8.42
N VAL A 152 21.30 7.08 7.70
CA VAL A 152 21.11 5.68 8.08
C VAL A 152 21.82 5.35 9.40
N GLU A 153 23.01 5.90 9.61
CA GLU A 153 23.76 5.74 10.87
C GLU A 153 23.01 6.37 12.05
N GLU A 154 22.57 7.62 11.91
CA GLU A 154 21.78 8.31 12.94
C GLU A 154 20.43 7.61 13.22
N LEU A 155 19.76 7.09 12.18
CA LEU A 155 18.54 6.29 12.35
C LEU A 155 18.83 4.99 13.12
N LYS A 156 19.94 4.30 12.82
CA LYS A 156 20.32 3.08 13.55
C LYS A 156 20.57 3.38 15.03
N GLU A 157 21.27 4.48 15.33
CA GLU A 157 21.49 4.90 16.72
C GLU A 157 20.17 5.16 17.46
N GLU A 158 19.23 5.87 16.83
CA GLU A 158 17.90 6.11 17.40
C GLU A 158 17.17 4.79 17.71
N HIS A 159 17.13 3.86 16.74
CA HIS A 159 16.43 2.59 16.89
C HIS A 159 17.10 1.67 17.91
N ASP A 160 18.43 1.64 17.96
CA ASP A 160 19.19 0.85 18.93
C ASP A 160 18.95 1.33 20.36
N VAL A 161 18.84 2.64 20.59
CA VAL A 161 18.51 3.20 21.91
C VAL A 161 17.12 2.75 22.36
N ILE A 162 16.16 2.66 21.45
CA ILE A 162 14.80 2.18 21.74
C ILE A 162 14.83 0.67 22.07
N LEU A 163 15.50 -0.14 21.23
CA LEU A 163 15.60 -1.58 21.45
C LEU A 163 16.30 -1.94 22.77
N LYS A 164 17.34 -1.20 23.16
CA LYS A 164 18.05 -1.39 24.43
C LYS A 164 17.19 -1.09 25.67
N LYS A 165 16.13 -0.30 25.53
CA LYS A 165 15.19 0.02 26.63
C LYS A 165 14.07 -1.01 26.77
N ARG A 166 13.95 -1.98 25.85
CA ARG A 166 12.92 -3.02 25.92
C ARG A 166 13.22 -4.00 27.04
N GLU A 167 12.29 -4.12 27.98
CA GLU A 167 12.34 -5.16 29.01
C GLU A 167 12.04 -6.55 28.42
N VAL A 168 11.17 -6.60 27.40
CA VAL A 168 10.79 -7.84 26.70
C VAL A 168 11.22 -7.74 25.24
N MET A 169 12.28 -8.45 24.87
CA MET A 169 12.90 -8.42 23.54
C MET A 169 11.95 -8.76 22.38
N ASN A 170 10.85 -9.47 22.66
CA ASN A 170 9.88 -9.95 21.66
C ASN A 170 8.48 -9.35 21.82
N SER A 171 8.32 -8.26 22.58
CA SER A 171 7.04 -7.53 22.60
C SER A 171 6.81 -6.81 21.27
N GLY A 172 5.54 -6.64 20.90
CA GLY A 172 5.16 -5.80 19.76
C GLY A 172 5.68 -4.36 19.93
N PHE A 173 5.85 -3.66 18.81
CA PHE A 173 6.24 -2.24 18.80
C PHE A 173 5.13 -1.40 19.44
N THR A 174 5.47 -0.63 20.47
CA THR A 174 4.49 0.11 21.27
C THR A 174 4.27 1.53 20.77
N TRP A 175 3.16 2.15 21.18
CA TRP A 175 2.87 3.55 20.85
C TRP A 175 3.88 4.54 21.46
N GLU A 176 4.42 4.23 22.65
CA GLU A 176 5.45 5.07 23.28
C GLU A 176 6.77 5.00 22.52
N GLU A 177 7.15 3.83 22.02
CA GLU A 177 8.30 3.67 21.15
C GLU A 177 8.12 4.44 19.84
N TYR A 178 6.94 4.33 19.21
CA TYR A 178 6.61 5.11 18.02
C TYR A 178 6.80 6.62 18.23
N LYS A 179 6.27 7.16 19.33
CA LYS A 179 6.42 8.59 19.66
C LYS A 179 7.86 9.01 19.95
N SER A 180 8.72 8.07 20.32
CA SER A 180 10.13 8.35 20.61
C SER A 180 11.01 8.47 19.36
N LEU A 181 10.51 8.05 18.19
CA LEU A 181 11.18 8.12 16.88
C LEU A 181 11.22 9.54 16.29
N LYS A 182 11.84 10.47 17.02
CA LYS A 182 11.91 11.90 16.66
C LYS A 182 12.68 12.13 15.37
N PHE A 183 13.86 11.52 15.24
CA PHE A 183 14.71 11.65 14.07
C PHE A 183 14.11 10.97 12.85
N THR A 184 13.55 9.76 13.01
CA THR A 184 12.79 9.09 11.94
C THR A 184 11.65 9.96 11.42
N THR A 185 10.88 10.60 12.30
CA THR A 185 9.78 11.49 11.90
C THR A 185 10.30 12.70 11.13
N GLN A 186 11.45 13.27 11.53
CA GLN A 186 12.09 14.37 10.80
C GLN A 186 12.54 13.94 9.41
N VAL A 187 13.17 12.76 9.27
CA VAL A 187 13.62 12.21 7.99
C VAL A 187 12.44 11.98 7.03
N ILE A 188 11.37 11.37 7.53
CA ILE A 188 10.14 11.14 6.74
C ILE A 188 9.53 12.47 6.30
N SER A 189 9.38 13.43 7.21
CA SER A 189 8.81 14.75 6.94
C SER A 189 9.64 15.52 5.91
N LEU A 190 10.96 15.57 6.10
CA LEU A 190 11.89 16.22 5.17
C LEU A 190 11.81 15.60 3.78
N LYS A 191 11.81 14.27 3.68
CA LYS A 191 11.77 13.62 2.37
C LYS A 191 10.43 13.80 1.69
N LEU A 192 9.31 13.72 2.41
CA LEU A 192 7.99 13.99 1.85
C LEU A 192 7.88 15.44 1.35
N TYR A 193 8.38 16.40 2.13
CA TYR A 193 8.46 17.81 1.73
C TYR A 193 9.26 17.99 0.43
N LEU A 194 10.44 17.39 0.34
CA LEU A 194 11.26 17.50 -0.88
C LEU A 194 10.55 16.90 -2.10
N CYS A 195 9.82 15.80 -1.95
CA CYS A 195 9.13 15.17 -3.08
C CYS A 195 7.92 15.97 -3.57
N LEU A 196 7.24 16.68 -2.68
CA LEU A 196 6.11 17.54 -3.04
C LEU A 196 6.57 18.86 -3.70
N ASN A 197 7.82 19.29 -3.46
CA ASN A 197 8.37 20.54 -4.00
C ASN A 197 9.36 20.35 -5.16
N ASP A 198 9.56 19.12 -5.65
CA ASP A 198 10.40 18.81 -6.83
C ASP A 198 9.61 18.89 -8.16
N HIS A 199 8.45 19.55 -8.14
CA HIS A 199 7.57 19.85 -9.28
C HIS A 199 7.44 21.35 -9.47
#